data_AF-A0A8D8E1L2-F1
#
_entry.id   AF-A0A8D8E1L2-F1
#
_cell.length_a   1.000
_cell.length_b   1.000
_cell.length_c   1.000
_cell.angle_alpha   90.00
_cell.angle_beta   90.00
_cell.angle_gamma   90.00
#
_symmetry.space_group_name_H-M   'P 1'
#
loop_
_entity.id
_entity.type
_entity.pdbx_description
1 polymer ?
#
loop_
_entity_poly.entity_id
_entity_poly.type
_entity_poly.pdbx_seq_one_letter_code
_entity_poly.pdbx_strand_id
1 'polypeptide(L)'
;LTYRISKYPARLDRQEVDKEIAKAFSVWSEYTDLTFTPKKSAPVHIDIRFEVNEHGDGDPFDGPGGTLAHAYFPVYGGDAHFDDAEFWTIGKSRGTNLFQVAAHEFGHSLGLSHSDVRSALMAPFYRGYDPVFRLDSDDVQGIQALYGRKTNGGSSGASGGSSPTRPTQRPVQKDPDSELCSSPKIDAIFNSADGATYAFKGDSYYKLTENAVAEGYPKKIAEGWPQLPGNIDAAFTYKNGKTYFFQGTKYWRYSGRQMDGDYPKEISEGFTGVPDHLDAALVWGGNGKIYFYKGSKFWRFDPLKRPPVKSTYPKPISNWEGLPNNIDAALQYTNGYTYFFKDDKYYRFNDRTFSIDQSDPPFPRPVAHWWYGCKNSPSTFDSIA
;
A
#
# COMPACT_ATOMS: atom_id res chain seq x y z
N LEU A 1 8.19 -7.85 24.87
CA LEU A 1 8.75 -8.45 23.64
C LEU A 1 10.28 -8.49 23.72
N THR A 2 10.92 -9.44 23.05
CA THR A 2 12.39 -9.58 23.05
C THR A 2 12.91 -9.50 21.63
N TYR A 3 14.02 -8.81 21.41
CA TYR A 3 14.63 -8.67 20.08
C TYR A 3 16.11 -9.01 20.11
N ARG A 4 16.70 -9.23 18.93
CA ARG A 4 18.15 -9.38 18.75
C ARG A 4 18.55 -8.79 17.39
N ILE A 5 19.74 -8.21 17.31
CA ILE A 5 20.38 -7.89 16.04
C ILE A 5 21.31 -9.05 15.69
N SER A 6 20.93 -9.90 14.74
CA SER A 6 21.71 -11.08 14.36
C SER A 6 22.75 -10.80 13.28
N LYS A 7 22.53 -9.75 12.48
CA LYS A 7 23.48 -9.24 11.48
C LYS A 7 23.49 -7.72 11.52
N TYR A 8 24.68 -7.13 11.69
CA TYR A 8 24.88 -5.68 11.84
C TYR A 8 25.25 -5.04 10.49
N PRO A 9 24.98 -3.74 10.29
CA PRO A 9 25.36 -3.04 9.06
C PRO A 9 26.88 -2.96 8.92
N ALA A 10 27.37 -2.98 7.69
CA ALA A 10 28.81 -3.03 7.42
C ALA A 10 29.57 -1.74 7.80
N ARG A 11 28.88 -0.59 7.87
CA ARG A 11 29.50 0.74 7.92
C ARG A 11 29.23 1.56 9.19
N LEU A 12 28.53 0.98 10.16
CA LEU A 12 28.26 1.64 11.45
C LEU A 12 28.85 0.85 12.61
N ASP A 13 29.21 1.56 13.68
CA ASP A 13 29.65 0.92 14.92
C ASP A 13 28.51 0.15 15.58
N ARG A 14 28.80 -1.06 16.07
CA ARG A 14 27.77 -1.94 16.63
C ARG A 14 27.11 -1.36 17.89
N GLN A 15 27.86 -0.67 18.74
CA GLN A 15 27.30 -0.08 19.96
C GLN A 15 26.41 1.12 19.63
N GLU A 16 26.75 1.88 18.58
CA GLU A 16 25.88 2.95 18.09
C GLU A 16 24.58 2.40 17.49
N VAL A 17 24.66 1.32 16.71
CA VAL A 17 23.49 0.61 16.18
C VAL A 17 22.61 0.07 17.32
N ASP A 18 23.19 -0.57 18.34
CA ASP A 18 22.45 -1.08 19.49
C ASP A 18 21.63 0.02 20.19
N LYS A 19 22.25 1.20 20.38
CA LYS A 19 21.59 2.37 20.97
C LYS A 19 20.48 2.92 20.07
N GLU A 20 20.74 3.03 18.77
CA GLU A 20 19.78 3.57 17.82
C GLU A 20 18.54 2.66 17.66
N ILE A 21 18.74 1.34 17.64
CA ILE A 21 17.66 0.34 17.62
C ILE A 21 16.85 0.35 18.92
N ALA A 22 17.51 0.43 20.09
CA ALA A 22 16.81 0.54 21.36
C ALA A 22 15.94 1.82 21.42
N LYS A 23 16.46 2.93 20.89
CA LYS A 23 15.74 4.21 20.75
C LYS A 23 14.55 4.09 19.79
N ALA A 24 14.69 3.38 18.68
CA ALA A 24 13.57 3.13 17.76
C ALA A 24 12.43 2.33 18.43
N PHE A 25 12.73 1.32 19.25
CA PHE A 25 11.71 0.64 20.06
C PHE A 25 11.09 1.53 21.12
N SER A 26 11.86 2.46 21.71
CA SER A 26 11.36 3.28 22.81
C SER A 26 10.19 4.16 22.39
N VAL A 27 10.17 4.58 21.11
CA VAL A 27 9.08 5.35 20.48
C VAL A 27 7.71 4.70 20.70
N TRP A 28 7.63 3.37 20.61
CA TRP A 28 6.37 2.62 20.78
C TRP A 28 6.05 2.35 22.27
N SER A 29 7.07 2.04 23.07
CA SER A 29 6.91 1.84 24.54
C SER A 29 6.61 3.13 25.30
N GLU A 30 6.79 4.29 24.67
CA GLU A 30 6.41 5.57 25.27
C GLU A 30 4.89 5.70 25.42
N TYR A 31 4.11 5.12 24.49
CA TYR A 31 2.65 5.26 24.40
C TYR A 31 1.87 4.01 24.78
N THR A 32 2.55 2.89 25.05
CA THR A 32 1.97 1.59 25.41
C THR A 32 2.69 0.99 26.62
N ASP A 33 2.14 -0.10 27.16
CA ASP A 33 2.82 -0.89 28.21
C ASP A 33 3.80 -1.94 27.62
N LEU A 34 4.05 -1.91 26.31
CA LEU A 34 5.03 -2.80 25.69
C LEU A 34 6.43 -2.50 26.20
N THR A 35 7.14 -3.56 26.61
CA THR A 35 8.56 -3.49 26.97
C THR A 35 9.39 -4.26 25.96
N PHE A 36 10.54 -3.71 25.54
CA PHE A 36 11.45 -4.36 24.60
C PHE A 36 12.76 -4.70 25.29
N THR A 37 13.15 -5.98 25.25
CA THR A 37 14.36 -6.47 25.91
C THR A 37 15.33 -7.08 24.90
N PRO A 38 16.54 -6.53 24.72
CA PRO A 38 17.53 -7.12 23.84
C PRO A 38 18.04 -8.46 24.38
N LYS A 39 18.25 -9.42 23.49
CA LYS A 39 18.87 -10.73 23.77
C LYS A 39 20.05 -10.97 22.83
N LYS A 40 21.01 -11.78 23.29
CA LYS A 40 22.17 -12.20 22.49
C LYS A 40 21.91 -13.45 21.63
N SER A 41 20.93 -14.28 22.02
CA SER A 41 20.63 -15.55 21.36
C SER A 41 19.13 -15.71 21.12
N ALA A 42 18.81 -16.47 20.07
CA ALA A 42 17.47 -16.92 19.77
C ALA A 42 16.94 -17.92 20.84
N PRO A 43 15.62 -18.14 20.92
CA PRO A 43 14.56 -17.46 20.17
C PRO A 43 14.25 -16.05 20.68
N VAL A 44 13.88 -15.17 19.75
CA VAL A 44 13.40 -13.80 19.98
C VAL A 44 12.08 -13.59 19.25
N HIS A 45 11.37 -12.51 19.57
CA HIS A 45 10.12 -12.14 18.90
C HIS A 45 10.36 -11.28 17.66
N ILE A 46 11.54 -10.66 17.54
CA ILE A 46 11.94 -9.78 16.44
C ILE A 46 13.45 -9.97 16.24
N ASP A 47 13.87 -10.67 15.19
CA ASP A 47 15.26 -10.72 14.74
C ASP A 47 15.50 -9.59 13.73
N ILE A 48 16.57 -8.83 13.94
CA ILE A 48 16.94 -7.67 13.14
C ILE A 48 18.18 -8.02 12.34
N ARG A 49 18.11 -7.86 11.02
CA ARG A 49 19.21 -8.21 10.11
C ARG A 49 19.45 -7.11 9.09
N PHE A 50 20.72 -6.85 8.82
CA PHE A 50 21.15 -6.00 7.71
C PHE A 50 21.62 -6.91 6.58
N GLU A 51 20.89 -6.91 5.47
CA GLU A 51 21.03 -7.87 4.37
C GLU A 51 21.20 -7.15 3.04
N VAL A 52 21.64 -7.85 1.98
CA VAL A 52 21.78 -7.26 0.64
C VAL A 52 21.13 -8.17 -0.38
N ASN A 53 20.42 -7.59 -1.35
CA ASN A 53 19.76 -8.32 -2.44
C ASN A 53 18.90 -9.49 -1.93
N GLU A 54 18.98 -10.67 -2.55
CA GLU A 54 18.32 -11.89 -2.08
C GLU A 54 18.92 -12.39 -0.75
N HIS A 55 18.07 -12.51 0.28
CA HIS A 55 18.49 -12.83 1.64
C HIS A 55 17.63 -13.90 2.32
N GLY A 56 16.96 -14.73 1.52
CA GLY A 56 16.43 -16.04 1.92
C GLY A 56 14.98 -16.04 2.40
N ASP A 57 14.28 -14.91 2.32
CA ASP A 57 12.88 -14.75 2.71
C ASP A 57 11.93 -14.57 1.51
N GLY A 58 12.47 -14.45 0.29
CA GLY A 58 11.71 -14.30 -0.95
C GLY A 58 11.39 -12.86 -1.34
N ASP A 59 11.85 -11.87 -0.56
CA ASP A 59 11.68 -10.44 -0.78
C ASP A 59 13.06 -9.75 -0.97
N PRO A 60 13.74 -9.93 -2.12
CA PRO A 60 15.09 -9.41 -2.31
C PRO A 60 15.11 -7.87 -2.32
N PHE A 61 16.13 -7.28 -1.68
CA PHE A 61 16.42 -5.84 -1.78
C PHE A 61 16.97 -5.44 -3.16
N ASP A 62 16.90 -4.15 -3.47
CA ASP A 62 17.20 -3.56 -4.79
C ASP A 62 18.51 -2.73 -4.84
N GLY A 63 19.24 -2.61 -3.73
CA GLY A 63 20.50 -1.88 -3.66
C GLY A 63 20.29 -0.44 -3.18
N PRO A 64 21.22 0.50 -3.47
CA PRO A 64 21.12 1.85 -2.92
C PRO A 64 19.89 2.62 -3.44
N GLY A 65 19.06 3.10 -2.52
CA GLY A 65 17.76 3.71 -2.78
C GLY A 65 16.69 2.66 -3.10
N GLY A 66 15.42 3.09 -3.13
CA GLY A 66 14.31 2.16 -3.35
C GLY A 66 13.83 1.57 -2.03
N THR A 67 13.97 0.26 -1.85
CA THR A 67 13.50 -0.45 -0.65
C THR A 67 14.53 -0.37 0.46
N LEU A 68 14.31 0.54 1.41
CA LEU A 68 15.27 0.77 2.51
C LEU A 68 15.29 -0.39 3.51
N ALA A 69 14.13 -0.98 3.78
CA ALA A 69 13.92 -2.04 4.74
C ALA A 69 12.54 -2.68 4.52
N HIS A 70 12.31 -3.83 5.15
CA HIS A 70 10.99 -4.40 5.34
C HIS A 70 10.91 -5.12 6.67
N ALA A 71 9.70 -5.27 7.20
CA ALA A 71 9.43 -6.06 8.39
C ALA A 71 8.18 -6.92 8.26
N TYR A 72 8.23 -8.06 8.92
CA TYR A 72 7.14 -9.00 8.99
C TYR A 72 6.21 -8.65 10.14
N PHE A 73 4.91 -8.80 9.91
CA PHE A 73 3.92 -8.65 10.97
C PHE A 73 4.09 -9.72 12.08
N PRO A 74 3.54 -9.50 13.29
CA PRO A 74 3.69 -10.43 14.42
C PRO A 74 3.36 -11.89 14.09
N VAL A 75 2.34 -12.13 13.25
CA VAL A 75 1.90 -13.48 12.84
C VAL A 75 2.94 -14.23 12.00
N TYR A 76 3.86 -13.51 11.36
CA TYR A 76 4.94 -14.04 10.54
C TYR A 76 6.31 -13.98 11.24
N GLY A 77 6.34 -13.64 12.52
CA GLY A 77 7.55 -13.68 13.34
C GLY A 77 8.12 -12.32 13.71
N GLY A 78 7.60 -11.20 13.19
CA GLY A 78 8.02 -9.87 13.63
C GLY A 78 9.37 -9.38 13.11
N ASP A 79 10.13 -10.23 12.42
CA ASP A 79 11.50 -9.96 11.98
C ASP A 79 11.59 -8.74 11.05
N ALA A 80 12.69 -7.99 11.14
CA ALA A 80 12.92 -6.77 10.37
C ALA A 80 14.27 -6.85 9.64
N HIS A 81 14.24 -6.64 8.34
CA HIS A 81 15.41 -6.63 7.47
C HIS A 81 15.67 -5.23 6.92
N PHE A 82 16.93 -4.83 6.88
CA PHE A 82 17.38 -3.52 6.42
C PHE A 82 18.35 -3.73 5.26
N ASP A 83 18.22 -2.98 4.17
CA ASP A 83 19.15 -3.11 3.05
C ASP A 83 20.52 -2.52 3.41
N ASP A 84 21.53 -3.34 3.60
CA ASP A 84 22.90 -2.94 3.92
C ASP A 84 23.63 -2.32 2.72
N ALA A 85 23.01 -2.28 1.53
CA ALA A 85 23.47 -1.45 0.41
C ALA A 85 23.20 0.05 0.64
N GLU A 86 22.26 0.39 1.53
CA GLU A 86 21.97 1.76 1.91
C GLU A 86 23.13 2.45 2.62
N PHE A 87 23.21 3.77 2.45
CA PHE A 87 24.14 4.57 3.24
C PHE A 87 23.53 4.91 4.60
N TRP A 88 23.50 3.92 5.50
CA TRP A 88 22.99 4.08 6.86
C TRP A 88 23.76 5.11 7.66
N THR A 89 23.03 5.97 8.36
CA THR A 89 23.57 7.04 9.19
C THR A 89 22.80 7.17 10.50
N ILE A 90 23.48 7.68 11.52
CA ILE A 90 22.93 7.98 12.84
C ILE A 90 23.03 9.49 13.07
N GLY A 91 21.93 10.11 13.50
CA GLY A 91 21.87 11.54 13.84
C GLY A 91 22.16 12.53 12.69
N LYS A 92 22.13 12.08 11.42
CA LYS A 92 22.45 12.90 10.24
C LYS A 92 21.28 12.93 9.26
N SER A 93 21.10 14.09 8.62
CA SER A 93 20.11 14.31 7.56
C SER A 93 20.57 13.87 6.17
N ARG A 94 21.88 13.72 5.97
CA ARG A 94 22.46 13.21 4.73
C ARG A 94 22.71 11.71 4.87
N GLY A 95 22.12 10.92 3.96
CA GLY A 95 22.09 9.46 4.02
C GLY A 95 20.74 8.93 4.49
N THR A 96 20.68 7.63 4.74
CA THR A 96 19.47 6.95 5.21
C THR A 96 19.55 6.83 6.72
N ASN A 97 18.62 7.43 7.46
CA ASN A 97 18.68 7.53 8.90
C ASN A 97 18.12 6.27 9.55
N LEU A 98 18.97 5.55 10.29
CA LEU A 98 18.60 4.26 10.87
C LEU A 98 17.45 4.38 11.87
N PHE A 99 17.45 5.41 12.73
CA PHE A 99 16.42 5.55 13.77
C PHE A 99 15.01 5.60 13.21
N GLN A 100 14.76 6.43 12.19
CA GLN A 100 13.41 6.58 11.66
C GLN A 100 12.95 5.38 10.85
N VAL A 101 13.84 4.80 10.03
CA VAL A 101 13.47 3.59 9.27
C VAL A 101 13.22 2.45 10.24
N ALA A 102 14.08 2.24 11.24
CA ALA A 102 13.87 1.20 12.24
C ALA A 102 12.59 1.42 13.06
N ALA A 103 12.28 2.66 13.44
CA ALA A 103 11.05 2.95 14.15
C ALA A 103 9.82 2.58 13.31
N HIS A 104 9.84 2.88 12.00
CA HIS A 104 8.79 2.52 11.04
C HIS A 104 8.65 1.00 10.93
N GLU A 105 9.74 0.28 10.65
CA GLU A 105 9.74 -1.18 10.54
C GLU A 105 9.24 -1.85 11.83
N PHE A 106 9.59 -1.32 13.00
CA PHE A 106 9.08 -1.86 14.26
C PHE A 106 7.58 -1.61 14.46
N GLY A 107 7.00 -0.59 13.83
CA GLY A 107 5.55 -0.46 13.74
C GLY A 107 4.93 -1.66 13.02
N HIS A 108 5.51 -2.11 11.90
CA HIS A 108 5.12 -3.34 11.23
C HIS A 108 5.34 -4.59 12.08
N SER A 109 6.51 -4.72 12.73
CA SER A 109 6.79 -5.81 13.69
C SER A 109 5.79 -5.86 14.85
N LEU A 110 5.15 -4.73 15.16
CA LEU A 110 4.09 -4.57 16.17
C LEU A 110 2.68 -4.65 15.58
N GLY A 111 2.52 -4.90 14.29
CA GLY A 111 1.21 -5.13 13.67
C GLY A 111 0.56 -3.91 13.03
N LEU A 112 1.20 -2.75 13.03
CA LEU A 112 0.70 -1.57 12.33
C LEU A 112 0.95 -1.67 10.84
N SER A 113 -0.10 -1.47 10.04
CA SER A 113 0.05 -1.24 8.60
C SER A 113 0.56 0.18 8.34
N HIS A 114 0.91 0.46 7.08
CA HIS A 114 1.18 1.83 6.67
C HIS A 114 -0.01 2.76 6.97
N SER A 115 0.30 3.98 7.36
CA SER A 115 -0.64 5.08 7.53
C SER A 115 -0.74 5.90 6.25
N ASP A 116 -1.93 6.42 5.98
CA ASP A 116 -2.15 7.37 4.89
C ASP A 116 -1.84 8.83 5.33
N VAL A 117 -1.68 9.08 6.64
CA VAL A 117 -1.31 10.38 7.20
C VAL A 117 0.16 10.68 6.89
N ARG A 118 0.43 11.64 6.00
CA ARG A 118 1.79 12.02 5.58
C ARG A 118 2.76 12.38 6.72
N SER A 119 2.25 12.90 7.82
CA SER A 119 3.06 13.23 8.99
C SER A 119 3.32 12.04 9.92
N ALA A 120 2.61 10.92 9.74
CA ALA A 120 2.78 9.70 10.51
C ALA A 120 4.13 9.03 10.21
N LEU A 121 4.71 8.43 11.23
CA LEU A 121 5.88 7.58 11.10
C LEU A 121 5.57 6.42 10.14
N MET A 122 4.39 5.82 10.26
CA MET A 122 3.95 4.69 9.43
C MET A 122 3.59 5.07 7.99
N ALA A 123 3.78 6.32 7.55
CA ALA A 123 3.61 6.67 6.14
C ALA A 123 4.60 5.90 5.24
N PRO A 124 4.21 5.41 4.04
CA PRO A 124 5.00 4.48 3.22
C PRO A 124 6.20 5.12 2.49
N PHE A 125 6.60 6.33 2.88
CA PHE A 125 7.73 7.03 2.29
C PHE A 125 8.65 7.60 3.36
N TYR A 126 9.94 7.37 3.17
CA TYR A 126 10.97 7.92 4.03
C TYR A 126 11.06 9.44 3.88
N ARG A 127 10.92 10.16 5.00
CA ARG A 127 10.90 11.63 5.04
C ARG A 127 12.24 12.27 5.36
N GLY A 128 13.26 11.47 5.63
CA GLY A 128 14.54 11.99 6.11
C GLY A 128 14.54 12.28 7.61
N TYR A 129 15.74 12.30 8.18
CA TYR A 129 15.96 12.49 9.61
C TYR A 129 15.31 13.76 10.17
N ASP A 130 14.49 13.57 11.20
CA ASP A 130 13.94 14.62 12.05
C ASP A 130 14.62 14.56 13.44
N PRO A 131 15.42 15.57 13.80
CA PRO A 131 16.11 15.60 15.09
C PRO A 131 15.17 15.80 16.29
N VAL A 132 13.93 16.25 16.08
CA VAL A 132 12.92 16.47 17.13
C VAL A 132 11.71 15.55 16.97
N PHE A 133 11.96 14.36 16.41
CA PHE A 133 10.96 13.36 16.08
C PHE A 133 9.96 13.06 17.22
N ARG A 134 8.67 13.05 16.85
CA ARG A 134 7.56 12.56 17.67
C ARG A 134 6.64 11.73 16.79
N LEU A 135 6.00 10.71 17.38
CA LEU A 135 4.91 10.00 16.71
C LEU A 135 3.79 10.97 16.37
N ASP A 136 3.17 10.77 15.21
CA ASP A 136 1.92 11.44 14.91
C ASP A 136 0.81 10.85 15.79
N SER A 137 -0.23 11.65 16.01
CA SER A 137 -1.46 11.20 16.64
C SER A 137 -2.05 9.95 15.98
N ASP A 138 -1.87 9.78 14.68
CA ASP A 138 -2.31 8.59 13.93
C ASP A 138 -1.54 7.33 14.35
N ASP A 139 -0.20 7.40 14.42
CA ASP A 139 0.63 6.29 14.90
C ASP A 139 0.29 5.91 16.35
N VAL A 140 0.07 6.92 17.21
CA VAL A 140 -0.29 6.71 18.62
C VAL A 140 -1.64 6.03 18.74
N GLN A 141 -2.65 6.45 17.97
CA GLN A 141 -3.97 5.81 17.98
C GLN A 141 -3.89 4.38 17.46
N GLY A 142 -3.15 4.15 16.37
CA GLY A 142 -2.94 2.81 15.80
C GLY A 142 -2.32 1.85 16.82
N ILE A 143 -1.22 2.23 17.46
CA ILE A 143 -0.54 1.34 18.41
C ILE A 143 -1.38 1.10 19.68
N GLN A 144 -2.10 2.13 20.14
CA GLN A 144 -2.97 2.01 21.32
C GLN A 144 -4.23 1.18 21.04
N ALA A 145 -4.70 1.14 19.79
CA ALA A 145 -5.80 0.25 19.41
C ALA A 145 -5.39 -1.23 19.50
N LEU A 146 -4.11 -1.56 19.27
CA LEU A 146 -3.59 -2.92 19.35
C LEU A 146 -3.20 -3.34 20.77
N TYR A 147 -2.60 -2.42 21.54
CA TYR A 147 -1.93 -2.76 22.81
C TYR A 147 -2.44 -1.99 24.03
N GLY A 148 -3.40 -1.09 23.85
CA GLY A 148 -3.91 -0.22 24.90
C GLY A 148 -2.99 0.97 25.19
N ARG A 149 -3.51 1.92 25.98
CA ARG A 149 -2.77 3.10 26.44
C ARG A 149 -1.86 2.72 27.61
N LYS A 150 -0.73 3.39 27.72
CA LYS A 150 0.21 3.23 28.83
C LYS A 150 -0.46 3.47 30.19
N THR A 151 -0.30 2.53 31.12
CA THR A 151 -1.04 2.53 32.39
C THR A 151 -0.39 3.35 33.50
N ASN A 152 0.89 3.74 33.37
CA ASN A 152 1.60 4.52 34.39
C ASN A 152 2.44 5.66 33.81
N GLY A 153 1.94 6.89 33.93
CA GLY A 153 2.65 8.11 33.54
C GLY A 153 1.79 9.37 33.37
N GLY A 154 1.02 9.77 34.38
CA GLY A 154 0.58 11.17 34.59
C GLY A 154 -0.55 11.71 33.71
N SER A 155 -1.75 11.80 34.28
CA SER A 155 -2.81 12.69 33.79
C SER A 155 -2.35 14.14 33.72
N SER A 156 -2.64 14.81 32.61
CA SER A 156 -3.08 16.20 32.65
C SER A 156 -4.28 16.34 31.72
N GLY A 157 -5.46 16.22 32.32
CA GLY A 157 -6.67 16.79 31.76
C GLY A 157 -6.68 18.30 32.06
N ALA A 158 -6.96 19.11 31.05
CA ALA A 158 -7.50 20.46 31.23
C ALA A 158 -8.53 20.70 30.13
N SER A 159 -9.78 20.80 30.56
CA SER A 159 -10.97 21.16 29.81
C SER A 159 -11.01 22.66 29.49
N GLY A 160 -11.56 23.00 28.31
CA GLY A 160 -12.41 24.19 28.11
C GLY A 160 -11.72 25.54 27.94
N GLY A 161 -11.73 26.05 26.70
CA GLY A 161 -11.42 27.44 26.39
C GLY A 161 -11.81 27.80 24.96
N SER A 162 -12.89 28.55 24.83
CA SER A 162 -13.59 28.94 23.61
C SER A 162 -12.72 29.66 22.56
N SER A 163 -13.02 29.38 21.29
CA SER A 163 -12.62 30.19 20.11
C SER A 163 -13.12 31.64 20.23
N PRO A 164 -12.48 32.62 19.56
CA PRO A 164 -12.93 32.91 18.18
C PRO A 164 -11.83 33.29 17.16
N THR A 165 -11.98 32.69 15.95
CA THR A 165 -11.73 33.21 14.58
C THR A 165 -10.37 33.85 14.22
N ARG A 166 -9.70 33.48 13.14
CA ARG A 166 -10.22 33.39 11.76
C ARG A 166 -9.31 32.52 10.86
N PRO A 167 -9.86 31.56 10.09
CA PRO A 167 -9.16 30.92 8.99
C PRO A 167 -9.36 31.71 7.69
N THR A 168 -8.29 32.03 6.97
CA THR A 168 -8.38 32.26 5.52
C THR A 168 -8.27 30.92 4.82
N GLN A 169 -9.35 30.12 4.89
CA GLN A 169 -9.57 29.06 3.91
C GLN A 169 -10.17 29.71 2.66
N ARG A 170 -9.48 29.55 1.54
CA ARG A 170 -10.08 29.67 0.22
C ARG A 170 -11.06 28.49 0.06
N PRO A 171 -12.27 28.67 -0.48
CA PRO A 171 -13.20 27.55 -0.62
C PRO A 171 -12.65 26.56 -1.64
N VAL A 172 -12.44 25.32 -1.23
CA VAL A 172 -12.36 24.18 -2.16
C VAL A 172 -13.77 24.01 -2.70
N GLN A 173 -14.03 24.50 -3.90
CA GLN A 173 -15.27 24.15 -4.61
C GLN A 173 -15.17 22.67 -5.01
N LYS A 174 -15.69 21.82 -4.11
CA LYS A 174 -15.96 20.40 -4.37
C LYS A 174 -17.19 20.34 -5.23
N ASP A 175 -17.03 20.01 -6.51
CA ASP A 175 -18.12 19.83 -7.45
C ASP A 175 -18.99 18.64 -6.99
N PRO A 176 -20.25 18.87 -6.57
CA PRO A 176 -21.18 17.81 -6.20
C PRO A 176 -21.58 16.92 -7.40
N ASP A 177 -21.28 17.34 -8.63
CA ASP A 177 -21.73 16.72 -9.88
C ASP A 177 -20.60 16.00 -10.65
N SER A 178 -19.49 15.64 -9.99
CA SER A 178 -18.44 14.85 -10.65
C SER A 178 -19.00 13.50 -11.12
N GLU A 179 -18.65 13.07 -12.34
CA GLU A 179 -19.14 11.82 -12.95
C GLU A 179 -18.98 10.61 -12.04
N LEU A 180 -17.90 10.54 -11.26
CA LEU A 180 -17.67 9.45 -10.30
C LEU A 180 -18.57 9.51 -9.05
N CYS A 181 -19.16 10.65 -8.72
CA CYS A 181 -20.18 10.74 -7.67
C CYS A 181 -21.54 10.22 -8.13
N SER A 182 -21.87 10.37 -9.41
CA SER A 182 -23.15 9.93 -10.01
C SER A 182 -23.07 8.52 -10.61
N SER A 183 -21.92 8.14 -11.17
CA SER A 183 -21.63 6.85 -11.78
C SER A 183 -20.26 6.33 -11.29
N PRO A 184 -20.21 5.81 -10.05
CA PRO A 184 -18.95 5.46 -9.38
C PRO A 184 -18.16 4.30 -9.98
N LYS A 185 -18.77 3.52 -10.88
CA LYS A 185 -18.08 2.41 -11.54
C LYS A 185 -16.89 2.91 -12.38
N ILE A 186 -15.75 2.27 -12.24
CA ILE A 186 -14.52 2.49 -13.01
C ILE A 186 -14.19 1.25 -13.85
N ASP A 187 -13.40 1.44 -14.90
CA ASP A 187 -13.00 0.37 -15.83
C ASP A 187 -11.65 -0.24 -15.45
N ALA A 188 -10.74 0.55 -14.90
CA ALA A 188 -9.44 0.08 -14.42
C ALA A 188 -8.88 1.00 -13.33
N ILE A 189 -8.01 0.45 -12.49
CA ILE A 189 -7.29 1.20 -11.46
C ILE A 189 -5.87 0.65 -11.32
N PHE A 190 -4.89 1.51 -11.08
CA PHE A 190 -3.51 1.09 -10.83
C PHE A 190 -2.72 2.18 -10.10
N ASN A 191 -1.63 1.75 -9.45
CA ASN A 191 -0.59 2.65 -8.98
C ASN A 191 0.49 2.77 -10.06
N SER A 192 0.90 3.98 -10.43
CA SER A 192 2.06 4.19 -11.28
C SER A 192 3.37 3.97 -10.52
N ALA A 193 4.48 3.86 -11.25
CA ALA A 193 5.80 3.62 -10.67
C ALA A 193 6.28 4.72 -9.71
N ASP A 194 5.75 5.93 -9.83
CA ASP A 194 6.00 7.07 -8.92
C ASP A 194 5.04 7.11 -7.71
N GLY A 195 4.23 6.06 -7.51
CA GLY A 195 3.33 5.91 -6.37
C GLY A 195 1.99 6.66 -6.48
N ALA A 196 1.71 7.33 -7.59
CA ALA A 196 0.39 7.94 -7.80
C ALA A 196 -0.67 6.89 -8.18
N THR A 197 -1.89 7.04 -7.66
CA THR A 197 -3.01 6.16 -8.03
C THR A 197 -3.87 6.80 -9.10
N TYR A 198 -4.22 6.03 -10.13
CA TYR A 198 -5.11 6.48 -11.19
C TYR A 198 -6.26 5.48 -11.40
N ALA A 199 -7.46 6.01 -11.55
CA ALA A 199 -8.64 5.27 -12.00
C ALA A 199 -9.07 5.75 -13.39
N PHE A 200 -9.50 4.83 -14.24
CA PHE A 200 -9.92 5.08 -15.62
C PHE A 200 -11.41 4.79 -15.76
N LYS A 201 -12.12 5.61 -16.53
CA LYS A 201 -13.52 5.43 -16.89
C LYS A 201 -13.77 6.03 -18.27
N GLY A 202 -14.28 5.25 -19.19
CA GLY A 202 -14.49 5.69 -20.56
C GLY A 202 -13.19 6.17 -21.20
N ASP A 203 -13.21 7.37 -21.76
CA ASP A 203 -12.03 8.02 -22.34
C ASP A 203 -11.25 8.91 -21.36
N SER A 204 -11.58 8.84 -20.07
CA SER A 204 -11.10 9.75 -19.04
C SER A 204 -10.36 9.02 -17.92
N TYR A 205 -9.42 9.72 -17.29
CA TYR A 205 -8.71 9.24 -16.12
C TYR A 205 -8.75 10.26 -14.99
N TYR A 206 -8.68 9.74 -13.79
CA TYR A 206 -8.76 10.47 -12.53
C TYR A 206 -7.52 10.12 -11.72
N LYS A 207 -6.80 11.13 -11.25
CA LYS A 207 -5.79 10.91 -10.21
C LYS A 207 -6.51 10.87 -8.87
N LEU A 208 -6.35 9.77 -8.16
CA LEU A 208 -6.91 9.62 -6.82
C LEU A 208 -5.90 10.13 -5.80
N THR A 209 -6.43 10.87 -4.84
CA THR A 209 -5.77 11.14 -3.56
C THR A 209 -6.32 10.15 -2.54
N GLU A 210 -5.81 10.22 -1.31
CA GLU A 210 -6.28 9.39 -0.20
C GLU A 210 -7.80 9.41 -0.03
N ASN A 211 -8.43 10.58 -0.15
CA ASN A 211 -9.83 10.79 0.26
C ASN A 211 -10.72 11.39 -0.84
N ALA A 212 -10.19 11.63 -2.04
CA ALA A 212 -10.92 12.30 -3.12
C ALA A 212 -10.23 12.16 -4.49
N VAL A 213 -10.95 12.53 -5.53
CA VAL A 213 -10.36 12.88 -6.83
C VAL A 213 -9.53 14.16 -6.70
N ALA A 214 -8.30 14.16 -7.23
CA ALA A 214 -7.41 15.31 -7.20
C ALA A 214 -7.95 16.48 -8.05
N GLU A 215 -7.60 17.72 -7.67
CA GLU A 215 -7.97 18.91 -8.45
C GLU A 215 -7.42 18.85 -9.88
N GLY A 216 -8.22 19.31 -10.85
CA GLY A 216 -7.87 19.31 -12.26
C GLY A 216 -8.09 17.97 -12.98
N TYR A 217 -8.86 17.07 -12.38
CA TYR A 217 -9.33 15.80 -12.97
C TYR A 217 -10.86 15.77 -13.03
N PRO A 218 -11.47 15.03 -13.99
CA PRO A 218 -10.83 14.13 -14.96
C PRO A 218 -10.02 14.83 -16.06
N LYS A 219 -9.17 14.04 -16.73
CA LYS A 219 -8.48 14.39 -17.98
C LYS A 219 -8.66 13.28 -19.00
N LYS A 220 -8.45 13.54 -20.29
CA LYS A 220 -8.54 12.49 -21.32
C LYS A 220 -7.35 11.52 -21.22
N ILE A 221 -7.60 10.23 -21.34
CA ILE A 221 -6.56 9.19 -21.28
C ILE A 221 -5.44 9.49 -22.27
N ALA A 222 -5.77 9.91 -23.49
CA ALA A 222 -4.80 10.25 -24.54
C ALA A 222 -3.86 11.43 -24.17
N GLU A 223 -4.26 12.33 -23.26
CA GLU A 223 -3.39 13.40 -22.76
C GLU A 223 -2.36 12.88 -21.76
N GLY A 224 -2.77 11.90 -20.93
CA GLY A 224 -1.92 11.30 -19.91
C GLY A 224 -1.05 10.15 -20.43
N TRP A 225 -1.55 9.39 -21.40
CA TRP A 225 -0.87 8.24 -22.01
C TRP A 225 -1.09 8.32 -23.51
N PRO A 226 -0.22 9.05 -24.24
CA PRO A 226 -0.35 9.19 -25.68
C PRO A 226 -0.41 7.82 -26.36
N GLN A 227 -1.34 7.65 -27.30
CA GLN A 227 -1.61 6.41 -28.04
C GLN A 227 -2.33 5.30 -27.26
N LEU A 228 -2.66 5.51 -25.99
CA LEU A 228 -3.53 4.61 -25.24
C LEU A 228 -5.00 4.92 -25.57
N PRO A 229 -5.81 3.93 -25.97
CA PRO A 229 -7.23 4.13 -26.21
C PRO A 229 -8.00 4.37 -24.90
N GLY A 230 -9.24 4.85 -25.01
CA GLY A 230 -10.20 4.82 -23.89
C GLY A 230 -10.77 3.42 -23.67
N ASN A 231 -11.60 3.24 -22.64
CA ASN A 231 -12.23 1.97 -22.24
C ASN A 231 -11.18 0.88 -21.98
N ILE A 232 -10.32 1.13 -20.98
CA ILE A 232 -9.26 0.20 -20.58
C ILE A 232 -9.86 -0.87 -19.67
N ASP A 233 -9.67 -2.13 -20.04
CA ASP A 233 -10.23 -3.31 -19.37
C ASP A 233 -9.51 -3.63 -18.04
N ALA A 234 -8.20 -3.43 -17.99
CA ALA A 234 -7.40 -3.70 -16.81
C ALA A 234 -6.06 -2.95 -16.89
N ALA A 235 -5.46 -2.68 -15.73
CA ALA A 235 -4.14 -2.07 -15.66
C ALA A 235 -3.38 -2.54 -14.43
N PHE A 236 -2.04 -2.59 -14.54
CA PHE A 236 -1.17 -2.72 -13.37
C PHE A 236 0.22 -2.16 -13.67
N THR A 237 0.94 -1.75 -12.62
CA THR A 237 2.38 -1.49 -12.72
C THR A 237 3.15 -2.65 -12.10
N TYR A 238 4.14 -3.17 -12.84
CA TYR A 238 4.98 -4.26 -12.36
C TYR A 238 6.20 -3.75 -11.59
N LYS A 239 6.84 -4.63 -10.83
CA LYS A 239 8.04 -4.33 -10.01
C LYS A 239 9.21 -3.70 -10.79
N ASN A 240 9.22 -3.82 -12.12
CA ASN A 240 10.23 -3.20 -12.98
C ASN A 240 9.88 -1.75 -13.39
N GLY A 241 8.88 -1.13 -12.76
CA GLY A 241 8.42 0.24 -13.04
C GLY A 241 7.64 0.40 -14.35
N LYS A 242 7.36 -0.69 -15.09
CA LYS A 242 6.55 -0.63 -16.31
C LYS A 242 5.07 -0.76 -15.98
N THR A 243 4.25 0.11 -16.57
CA THR A 243 2.79 0.02 -16.48
C THR A 243 2.24 -0.69 -17.71
N TYR A 244 1.32 -1.63 -17.49
CA TYR A 244 0.66 -2.42 -18.52
C TYR A 244 -0.82 -2.08 -18.51
N PHE A 245 -1.36 -1.79 -19.69
CA PHE A 245 -2.78 -1.53 -19.91
C PHE A 245 -3.34 -2.56 -20.87
N PHE A 246 -4.54 -3.05 -20.62
CA PHE A 246 -5.19 -4.10 -21.41
C PHE A 246 -6.48 -3.57 -22.00
N GLN A 247 -6.75 -3.92 -23.25
CA GLN A 247 -8.03 -3.67 -23.90
C GLN A 247 -8.26 -4.70 -25.00
N GLY A 248 -9.39 -5.41 -24.93
CA GLY A 248 -9.74 -6.44 -25.89
C GLY A 248 -8.69 -7.54 -25.91
N THR A 249 -8.09 -7.77 -27.07
CA THR A 249 -7.02 -8.77 -27.25
C THR A 249 -5.62 -8.20 -27.06
N LYS A 250 -5.50 -6.88 -26.86
CA LYS A 250 -4.22 -6.16 -26.89
C LYS A 250 -3.81 -5.65 -25.53
N TYR A 251 -2.51 -5.43 -25.39
CA TYR A 251 -1.94 -4.73 -24.26
C TYR A 251 -0.88 -3.71 -24.70
N TRP A 252 -0.78 -2.63 -23.93
CA TRP A 252 0.21 -1.57 -24.09
C TRP A 252 1.15 -1.60 -22.89
N ARG A 253 2.39 -1.16 -23.10
CA ARG A 253 3.39 -1.03 -22.03
C ARG A 253 3.99 0.36 -22.03
N TYR A 254 4.07 0.96 -20.85
CA TYR A 254 4.57 2.32 -20.65
C TYR A 254 5.71 2.36 -19.63
N SER A 255 6.65 3.28 -19.86
CA SER A 255 7.63 3.78 -18.90
C SER A 255 7.17 5.15 -18.42
N GLY A 256 6.53 5.19 -17.24
CA GLY A 256 5.84 6.38 -16.78
C GLY A 256 4.71 6.78 -17.75
N ARG A 257 4.96 7.84 -18.53
CA ARG A 257 4.00 8.43 -19.48
C ARG A 257 4.35 8.17 -20.95
N GLN A 258 5.49 7.50 -21.21
CA GLN A 258 5.96 7.19 -22.55
C GLN A 258 5.69 5.72 -22.89
N MET A 259 5.04 5.48 -24.02
CA MET A 259 4.84 4.11 -24.51
C MET A 259 6.18 3.51 -24.94
N ASP A 260 6.43 2.26 -24.55
CA ASP A 260 7.60 1.51 -25.02
C ASP A 260 7.46 1.21 -26.52
N GLY A 261 8.60 1.04 -27.21
CA GLY A 261 8.61 0.67 -28.63
C GLY A 261 7.94 -0.69 -28.92
N ASP A 262 7.27 -0.76 -30.07
CA ASP A 262 6.56 -1.95 -30.60
C ASP A 262 5.28 -2.38 -29.83
N TYR A 263 4.65 -1.45 -29.12
CA TYR A 263 3.32 -1.63 -28.51
C TYR A 263 2.23 -0.90 -29.30
N PRO A 264 0.98 -1.39 -29.27
CA PRO A 264 0.47 -2.55 -28.53
C PRO A 264 0.85 -3.92 -29.10
N LYS A 265 0.76 -4.96 -28.27
CA LYS A 265 0.95 -6.38 -28.63
C LYS A 265 -0.26 -7.21 -28.25
N GLU A 266 -0.38 -8.41 -28.81
CA GLU A 266 -1.44 -9.35 -28.42
C GLU A 266 -1.16 -9.94 -27.02
N ILE A 267 -2.20 -10.07 -26.20
CA ILE A 267 -2.12 -10.67 -24.86
C ILE A 267 -1.57 -12.10 -24.96
N SER A 268 -1.94 -12.84 -25.99
CA SER A 268 -1.47 -14.21 -26.25
C SER A 268 0.06 -14.32 -26.41
N GLU A 269 0.73 -13.26 -26.88
CA GLU A 269 2.19 -13.21 -27.07
C GLU A 269 2.92 -12.82 -25.78
N GLY A 270 2.46 -11.77 -25.09
CA GLY A 270 3.13 -11.23 -23.90
C GLY A 270 2.74 -11.91 -22.59
N PHE A 271 1.51 -12.42 -22.53
CA PHE A 271 0.87 -12.99 -21.35
C PHE A 271 0.26 -14.37 -21.66
N THR A 272 1.03 -15.24 -22.34
CA THR A 272 0.56 -16.57 -22.76
C THR A 272 -0.12 -17.34 -21.62
N GLY A 273 -1.35 -17.81 -21.88
CA GLY A 273 -2.20 -18.52 -20.91
C GLY A 273 -3.19 -17.63 -20.16
N VAL A 274 -3.12 -16.30 -20.33
CA VAL A 274 -4.11 -15.33 -19.87
C VAL A 274 -5.15 -15.10 -20.99
N PRO A 275 -6.46 -14.98 -20.68
CA PRO A 275 -7.49 -14.72 -21.68
C PRO A 275 -7.55 -13.23 -22.10
N ASP A 276 -8.18 -12.98 -23.24
CA ASP A 276 -8.53 -11.62 -23.71
C ASP A 276 -9.76 -11.06 -22.96
N HIS A 277 -10.07 -9.77 -23.16
CA HIS A 277 -11.20 -9.03 -22.57
C HIS A 277 -11.29 -9.25 -21.06
N LEU A 278 -10.25 -8.77 -20.36
CA LEU A 278 -10.11 -8.93 -18.92
C LEU A 278 -11.11 -8.04 -18.18
N ASP A 279 -11.42 -8.39 -16.93
CA ASP A 279 -12.23 -7.51 -16.08
C ASP A 279 -11.36 -6.73 -15.07
N ALA A 280 -10.24 -7.31 -14.64
CA ALA A 280 -9.29 -6.66 -13.74
C ALA A 280 -7.91 -7.34 -13.77
N ALA A 281 -6.88 -6.63 -13.33
CA ALA A 281 -5.56 -7.19 -13.10
C ALA A 281 -4.88 -6.52 -11.90
N LEU A 282 -4.09 -7.25 -11.12
CA LEU A 282 -3.26 -6.67 -10.07
C LEU A 282 -1.96 -7.46 -9.86
N VAL A 283 -0.91 -6.79 -9.37
CA VAL A 283 0.26 -7.45 -8.80
C VAL A 283 -0.03 -7.67 -7.32
N TRP A 284 -0.18 -8.93 -6.91
CA TRP A 284 -0.58 -9.24 -5.53
C TRP A 284 0.63 -9.33 -4.62
N GLY A 285 0.68 -8.52 -3.56
CA GLY A 285 1.83 -8.45 -2.66
C GLY A 285 2.09 -9.75 -1.90
N GLY A 286 1.08 -10.59 -1.67
CA GLY A 286 1.27 -11.85 -0.94
C GLY A 286 2.25 -12.84 -1.60
N ASN A 287 2.50 -12.75 -2.91
CA ASN A 287 3.58 -13.50 -3.57
C ASN A 287 4.22 -12.81 -4.78
N GLY A 288 3.94 -11.51 -4.97
CA GLY A 288 4.46 -10.70 -6.06
C GLY A 288 4.07 -11.15 -7.47
N LYS A 289 3.10 -12.07 -7.63
CA LYS A 289 2.64 -12.55 -8.94
C LYS A 289 1.53 -11.67 -9.50
N ILE A 290 1.34 -11.76 -10.80
CA ILE A 290 0.30 -10.99 -11.50
C ILE A 290 -0.96 -11.86 -11.55
N TYR A 291 -2.09 -11.29 -11.13
CA TYR A 291 -3.39 -11.95 -11.13
C TYR A 291 -4.30 -11.24 -12.12
N PHE A 292 -4.91 -12.02 -12.99
CA PHE A 292 -5.85 -11.58 -14.02
C PHE A 292 -7.21 -12.17 -13.73
N TYR A 293 -8.26 -11.36 -13.84
CA TYR A 293 -9.63 -11.75 -13.51
C TYR A 293 -10.52 -11.61 -14.73
N LYS A 294 -11.41 -12.59 -14.93
CA LYS A 294 -12.40 -12.61 -16.00
C LYS A 294 -13.60 -13.48 -15.61
N GLY A 295 -14.78 -12.89 -15.61
CA GLY A 295 -16.03 -13.52 -15.22
C GLY A 295 -15.97 -14.04 -13.78
N SER A 296 -16.13 -15.35 -13.62
CA SER A 296 -16.04 -16.05 -12.32
C SER A 296 -14.68 -16.68 -12.05
N LYS A 297 -13.66 -16.33 -12.84
CA LYS A 297 -12.36 -17.02 -12.85
C LYS A 297 -11.20 -16.04 -12.73
N PHE A 298 -10.08 -16.56 -12.24
CA PHE A 298 -8.81 -15.85 -12.23
C PHE A 298 -7.64 -16.73 -12.68
N TRP A 299 -6.59 -16.08 -13.18
CA TRP A 299 -5.34 -16.68 -13.63
C TRP A 299 -4.20 -16.05 -12.85
N ARG A 300 -3.25 -16.88 -12.41
CA ARG A 300 -2.00 -16.40 -11.83
C ARG A 300 -0.88 -16.55 -12.86
N PHE A 301 -0.23 -15.43 -13.15
CA PHE A 301 0.85 -15.33 -14.11
C PHE A 301 2.18 -15.06 -13.39
N ASP A 302 3.18 -15.89 -13.70
CA ASP A 302 4.54 -15.76 -13.20
C ASP A 302 5.51 -15.51 -14.37
N PRO A 303 6.01 -14.28 -14.56
CA PRO A 303 6.87 -13.93 -15.70
C PRO A 303 8.18 -14.72 -15.72
N LEU A 304 8.59 -15.30 -14.57
CA LEU A 304 9.83 -16.07 -14.42
C LEU A 304 9.67 -17.56 -14.77
N LYS A 305 8.45 -18.03 -15.07
CA LYS A 305 8.18 -19.45 -15.36
C LYS A 305 7.81 -19.68 -16.83
N ARG A 306 8.05 -20.91 -17.29
CA ARG A 306 7.68 -21.40 -18.62
C ARG A 306 7.03 -22.79 -18.45
N PRO A 307 5.71 -22.95 -18.67
CA PRO A 307 4.75 -21.89 -19.01
C PRO A 307 4.54 -20.90 -17.84
N PRO A 308 4.22 -19.63 -18.13
CA PRO A 308 4.04 -18.60 -17.09
C PRO A 308 2.73 -18.75 -16.31
N VAL A 309 1.71 -19.39 -16.92
CA VAL A 309 0.48 -19.82 -16.25
C VAL A 309 0.51 -21.34 -16.08
N LYS A 310 0.26 -21.83 -14.85
CA LYS A 310 0.19 -23.27 -14.58
C LYS A 310 -1.11 -23.87 -15.12
N SER A 311 -1.07 -25.14 -15.54
CA SER A 311 -2.24 -25.90 -16.02
C SER A 311 -3.39 -26.04 -15.01
N THR A 312 -3.12 -25.80 -13.72
CA THR A 312 -4.14 -25.77 -12.65
C THR A 312 -4.99 -24.49 -12.64
N TYR A 313 -4.73 -23.56 -13.56
CA TYR A 313 -5.52 -22.34 -13.77
C TYR A 313 -6.34 -22.45 -15.06
N PRO A 314 -7.48 -21.74 -15.16
CA PRO A 314 -8.04 -20.81 -14.18
C PRO A 314 -8.55 -21.46 -12.90
N LYS A 315 -8.61 -20.67 -11.82
CA LYS A 315 -9.28 -21.01 -10.57
C LYS A 315 -10.53 -20.13 -10.39
N PRO A 316 -11.55 -20.59 -9.63
CA PRO A 316 -12.74 -19.78 -9.40
C PRO A 316 -12.42 -18.60 -8.47
N ILE A 317 -13.04 -17.44 -8.73
CA ILE A 317 -12.86 -16.24 -7.89
C ILE A 317 -13.26 -16.51 -6.45
N SER A 318 -14.17 -17.44 -6.17
CA SER A 318 -14.57 -17.85 -4.82
C SER A 318 -13.41 -18.34 -3.93
N ASN A 319 -12.24 -18.62 -4.48
CA ASN A 319 -11.03 -18.82 -3.68
C ASN A 319 -10.63 -17.56 -2.91
N TRP A 320 -10.90 -16.37 -3.46
CA TRP A 320 -10.83 -15.09 -2.77
C TRP A 320 -12.12 -14.93 -1.95
N GLU A 321 -12.10 -15.46 -0.73
CA GLU A 321 -13.32 -15.63 0.08
C GLU A 321 -14.07 -14.30 0.29
N GLY A 322 -15.36 -14.30 -0.04
CA GLY A 322 -16.24 -13.12 0.05
C GLY A 322 -16.23 -12.18 -1.15
N LEU A 323 -15.35 -12.38 -2.14
CA LEU A 323 -15.29 -11.54 -3.33
C LEU A 323 -16.37 -11.94 -4.36
N PRO A 324 -17.10 -10.99 -4.98
CA PRO A 324 -18.06 -11.30 -6.04
C PRO A 324 -17.35 -11.64 -7.36
N ASN A 325 -18.08 -12.26 -8.29
CA ASN A 325 -17.63 -12.44 -9.67
C ASN A 325 -17.74 -11.13 -10.47
N ASN A 326 -17.12 -11.08 -11.65
CA ASN A 326 -17.16 -9.96 -12.59
C ASN A 326 -16.75 -8.62 -11.96
N ILE A 327 -15.69 -8.64 -11.15
CA ILE A 327 -15.10 -7.43 -10.55
C ILE A 327 -14.65 -6.46 -11.64
N ASP A 328 -14.79 -5.17 -11.43
CA ASP A 328 -14.52 -4.17 -12.47
C ASP A 328 -13.10 -3.60 -12.41
N ALA A 329 -12.45 -3.66 -11.24
CA ALA A 329 -11.07 -3.24 -11.10
C ALA A 329 -10.46 -3.85 -9.83
N ALA A 330 -9.13 -3.90 -9.77
CA ALA A 330 -8.42 -4.35 -8.59
C ALA A 330 -7.03 -3.74 -8.50
N LEU A 331 -6.54 -3.51 -7.29
CA LEU A 331 -5.15 -3.16 -7.03
C LEU A 331 -4.74 -3.59 -5.62
N GLN A 332 -3.45 -3.84 -5.43
CA GLN A 332 -2.89 -3.66 -4.11
C GLN A 332 -2.53 -2.19 -3.95
N TYR A 333 -3.14 -1.52 -2.98
CA TYR A 333 -2.96 -0.09 -2.79
C TYR A 333 -1.64 0.21 -2.06
N THR A 334 -1.23 1.48 -2.03
CA THR A 334 0.03 1.92 -1.42
C THR A 334 0.11 1.66 0.08
N ASN A 335 -1.02 1.43 0.76
CA ASN A 335 -1.07 1.02 2.16
C ASN A 335 -0.91 -0.51 2.38
N GLY A 336 -0.68 -1.27 1.30
CA GLY A 336 -0.44 -2.71 1.33
C GLY A 336 -1.69 -3.59 1.32
N TYR A 337 -2.89 -3.03 1.50
CA TYR A 337 -4.12 -3.80 1.38
C TYR A 337 -4.50 -4.04 -0.08
N THR A 338 -5.10 -5.20 -0.34
CA THR A 338 -5.67 -5.52 -1.64
C THR A 338 -7.12 -5.03 -1.70
N TYR A 339 -7.45 -4.26 -2.74
CA TYR A 339 -8.79 -3.73 -2.95
C TYR A 339 -9.35 -4.19 -4.28
N PHE A 340 -10.62 -4.55 -4.26
CA PHE A 340 -11.40 -4.92 -5.43
C PHE A 340 -12.61 -4.01 -5.55
N PHE A 341 -13.01 -3.71 -6.78
CA PHE A 341 -14.11 -2.79 -7.09
C PHE A 341 -15.17 -3.53 -7.86
N LYS A 342 -16.44 -3.29 -7.49
CA LYS A 342 -17.60 -3.80 -8.21
C LYS A 342 -18.72 -2.78 -8.14
N ASP A 343 -19.13 -2.29 -9.30
CA ASP A 343 -20.20 -1.34 -9.54
C ASP A 343 -20.01 -0.08 -8.67
N ASP A 344 -20.86 0.12 -7.65
CA ASP A 344 -20.81 1.25 -6.73
C ASP A 344 -20.03 0.97 -5.44
N LYS A 345 -19.37 -0.18 -5.35
CA LYS A 345 -18.78 -0.72 -4.13
C LYS A 345 -17.31 -1.07 -4.28
N TYR A 346 -16.61 -1.02 -3.17
CA TYR A 346 -15.27 -1.58 -3.04
C TYR A 346 -15.17 -2.54 -1.85
N TYR A 347 -14.22 -3.45 -1.97
CA TYR A 347 -13.98 -4.56 -1.08
C TYR A 347 -12.51 -4.48 -0.66
N ARG A 348 -12.23 -4.38 0.64
CA ARG A 348 -10.87 -4.59 1.16
C ARG A 348 -10.70 -6.07 1.46
N PHE A 349 -9.68 -6.68 0.89
CA PHE A 349 -9.33 -8.07 1.11
C PHE A 349 -8.19 -8.16 2.11
N ASN A 350 -8.37 -9.01 3.11
CA ASN A 350 -7.38 -9.28 4.13
C ASN A 350 -6.47 -10.41 3.64
N ASP A 351 -5.29 -10.05 3.17
CA ASP A 351 -4.32 -11.01 2.62
C ASP A 351 -3.85 -12.06 3.65
N ARG A 352 -4.03 -11.81 4.96
CA ARG A 352 -3.66 -12.75 6.04
C ARG A 352 -4.72 -13.83 6.26
N THR A 353 -6.00 -13.44 6.39
CA THR A 353 -7.10 -14.40 6.56
C THR A 353 -7.60 -14.96 5.23
N PHE A 354 -7.12 -14.39 4.12
CA PHE A 354 -7.51 -14.73 2.75
C PHE A 354 -9.02 -14.62 2.52
N SER A 355 -9.63 -13.59 3.11
CA SER A 355 -11.05 -13.28 3.02
C SER A 355 -11.27 -11.77 2.92
N ILE A 356 -12.47 -11.35 2.52
CA ILE A 356 -12.92 -9.97 2.73
C ILE A 356 -12.76 -9.60 4.21
N ASP A 357 -12.19 -8.43 4.41
CA ASP A 357 -11.82 -7.95 5.73
C ASP A 357 -13.06 -7.67 6.58
N GLN A 358 -13.00 -8.05 7.84
CA GLN A 358 -14.08 -7.86 8.80
C GLN A 358 -13.78 -6.59 9.60
N SER A 359 -14.49 -5.50 9.28
CA SER A 359 -14.29 -4.20 9.92
C SER A 359 -15.63 -3.49 10.14
N ASP A 360 -15.62 -2.43 10.94
CA ASP A 360 -16.76 -1.54 11.13
C ASP A 360 -16.42 -0.16 10.55
N PRO A 361 -17.17 0.37 9.57
CA PRO A 361 -18.30 -0.26 8.87
C PRO A 361 -17.90 -1.48 8.02
N PRO A 362 -18.79 -2.46 7.81
CA PRO A 362 -18.47 -3.67 7.06
C PRO A 362 -18.17 -3.40 5.58
N PHE A 363 -17.33 -4.25 4.98
CA PHE A 363 -17.18 -4.32 3.53
C PHE A 363 -18.26 -5.23 2.92
N PRO A 364 -18.70 -4.95 1.68
CA PRO A 364 -18.27 -3.86 0.81
C PRO A 364 -18.81 -2.48 1.23
N ARG A 365 -18.05 -1.43 0.90
CA ARG A 365 -18.40 -0.04 1.19
C ARG A 365 -18.61 0.77 -0.10
N PRO A 366 -19.38 1.87 -0.09
CA PRO A 366 -19.63 2.70 -1.27
C PRO A 366 -18.36 3.41 -1.78
N VAL A 367 -17.95 3.15 -3.02
CA VAL A 367 -16.68 3.71 -3.54
C VAL A 367 -16.75 5.24 -3.71
N ALA A 368 -17.92 5.79 -4.07
CA ALA A 368 -18.12 7.24 -4.22
C ALA A 368 -17.76 8.02 -2.95
N HIS A 369 -18.20 7.52 -1.79
CA HIS A 369 -17.93 8.15 -0.51
C HIS A 369 -16.45 8.02 -0.12
N TRP A 370 -15.94 6.79 -0.17
CA TRP A 370 -14.66 6.43 0.45
C TRP A 370 -13.43 6.66 -0.42
N TRP A 371 -13.57 6.64 -1.75
CA TRP A 371 -12.44 6.84 -2.69
C TRP A 371 -12.53 8.16 -3.44
N TYR A 372 -13.74 8.67 -3.71
CA TYR A 372 -13.94 9.85 -4.56
C TYR A 372 -14.29 11.11 -3.75
N GLY A 373 -14.58 10.97 -2.45
CA GLY A 373 -14.83 12.09 -1.53
C GLY A 373 -16.22 12.73 -1.68
N CYS A 374 -17.19 11.98 -2.23
CA CYS A 374 -18.55 12.44 -2.48
C CYS A 374 -19.35 12.52 -1.17
N LYS A 375 -19.88 13.70 -0.85
CA LYS A 375 -20.58 13.98 0.42
C LYS A 375 -22.05 13.52 0.46
N ASN A 376 -22.70 13.39 -0.69
CA ASN A 376 -24.12 13.04 -0.81
C ASN A 376 -24.34 11.55 -1.11
N SER A 377 -23.27 10.75 -1.09
CA SER A 377 -23.36 9.30 -1.27
C SER A 377 -23.58 8.65 0.10
N PRO A 378 -24.47 7.65 0.23
CA PRO A 378 -24.71 6.99 1.52
C PRO A 378 -23.39 6.50 2.10
N SER A 379 -23.06 6.91 3.33
CA SER A 379 -21.83 6.48 4.02
C SER A 379 -21.98 5.06 4.59
N THR A 380 -23.23 4.62 4.79
CA THR A 380 -23.73 3.26 5.10
C THR A 380 -25.19 3.16 4.63
N PHE A 381 -25.85 1.99 4.74
CA PHE A 381 -27.21 1.65 4.28
C PHE A 381 -28.36 2.58 4.78
N ASP A 382 -28.33 3.87 4.45
CA ASP A 382 -29.47 4.79 4.59
C ASP A 382 -30.40 4.62 3.38
N SER A 383 -31.04 3.45 3.29
CA SER A 383 -32.25 3.22 2.45
C SER A 383 -32.86 1.85 2.75
N ILE A 384 -33.18 1.60 4.03
CA ILE A 384 -34.35 0.80 4.37
C ILE A 384 -35.12 1.57 5.45
N ALA A 385 -36.02 2.44 5.00
CA ALA A 385 -37.17 2.91 5.75
C ALA A 385 -38.40 2.80 4.83
#